data_AF-A0AAW3D8H5-F1
#
_entry.id   AF-A0AAW3D8H5-F1
#
_cell.length_a   1.000
_cell.length_b   1.000
_cell.length_c   1.000
_cell.angle_alpha   90.00
_cell.angle_beta   90.00
_cell.angle_gamma   90.00
#
_symmetry.space_group_name_H-M   'P 1'
#
loop_
_entity.id
_entity.type
_entity.pdbx_description
1 polymer ?
#
loop_
_entity_poly.entity_id
_entity_poly.type
_entity_poly.pdbx_seq_one_letter_code
_entity_poly.pdbx_strand_id
1 'polypeptide(L)'
;MLKVCDVITINCPLHKETENLFDEVRINKMKKGAYLINTARAKICDTQAIAKALETGQLSGYAGDVWYPQPAPKDHIWRTMPYNGMTPHTSGTTLSAQARYAAGTREILECFFSGKEIRDEYYIVKNGELAGVGAHSYK
;
A
#
# COMPACT_ATOMS: atom_id res chain seq x y z
N MET A 1 11.47 14.87 5.92
CA MET A 1 10.35 14.71 4.95
C MET A 1 9.05 15.31 5.47
N LEU A 2 8.39 14.75 6.50
CA LEU A 2 7.02 15.12 6.89
C LEU A 2 6.75 16.64 7.04
N LYS A 3 7.64 17.36 7.73
CA LYS A 3 7.46 18.79 8.03
C LYS A 3 7.61 19.72 6.81
N VAL A 4 8.13 19.23 5.69
CA VAL A 4 8.52 20.06 4.55
C VAL A 4 7.74 19.75 3.27
N CYS A 5 6.99 18.66 3.23
CA CYS A 5 6.18 18.26 2.07
C CYS A 5 4.74 18.76 2.18
N ASP A 6 4.21 19.30 1.09
CA ASP A 6 2.78 19.64 0.96
C ASP A 6 1.94 18.43 0.52
N VAL A 7 2.57 17.50 -0.22
CA VAL A 7 1.99 16.23 -0.64
C VAL A 7 2.95 15.10 -0.32
N ILE A 8 2.44 14.01 0.26
CA ILE A 8 3.20 12.79 0.53
C ILE A 8 2.49 11.62 -0.15
N THR A 9 3.26 10.77 -0.84
CA THR A 9 2.78 9.51 -1.41
C THR A 9 3.52 8.33 -0.79
N ILE A 10 2.77 7.33 -0.35
CA ILE A 10 3.30 6.11 0.28
C ILE A 10 3.51 5.05 -0.80
N ASN A 11 4.76 4.58 -0.94
CA ASN A 11 5.16 3.56 -1.93
C ASN A 11 6.10 2.51 -1.33
N CYS A 12 6.07 2.31 0.00
CA CYS A 12 6.84 1.27 0.68
C CYS A 12 6.02 -0.02 0.89
N PRO A 13 6.66 -1.18 1.05
CA PRO A 13 5.97 -2.42 1.38
C PRO A 13 5.38 -2.38 2.79
N LEU A 14 4.38 -3.24 3.03
CA LEU A 14 3.86 -3.50 4.37
C LEU A 14 4.61 -4.67 5.02
N HIS A 15 5.19 -4.40 6.17
CA HIS A 15 5.76 -5.37 7.11
C HIS A 15 5.72 -4.74 8.52
N LYS A 16 6.25 -5.44 9.54
CA LYS A 16 6.13 -5.03 10.95
C LYS A 16 6.61 -3.59 11.24
N GLU A 17 7.63 -3.11 10.53
CA GLU A 17 8.17 -1.76 10.77
C GLU A 17 7.39 -0.64 10.06
N THR A 18 6.63 -0.97 9.01
CA THR A 18 5.83 0.00 8.25
C THR A 18 4.35 -0.05 8.61
N GLU A 19 3.91 -1.03 9.41
CA GLU A 19 2.57 -1.08 9.97
C GLU A 19 2.31 0.14 10.88
N ASN A 20 1.20 0.83 10.62
CA ASN A 20 0.82 2.09 11.26
C ASN A 20 1.94 3.15 11.24
N LEU A 21 2.80 3.14 10.20
CA LEU A 21 3.80 4.17 9.99
C LEU A 21 3.17 5.57 9.82
N PHE A 22 1.93 5.70 9.37
CA PHE A 22 1.19 6.96 9.39
C PHE A 22 0.12 6.91 10.48
N ASP A 23 0.60 6.99 11.72
CA ASP A 23 -0.19 7.18 12.95
C ASP A 23 -0.49 8.66 13.21
N GLU A 24 -1.28 8.94 14.26
CA GLU A 24 -1.61 10.31 14.68
C GLU A 24 -0.36 11.17 14.94
N VAL A 25 0.69 10.59 15.53
CA VAL A 25 1.93 11.31 15.88
C VAL A 25 2.66 11.80 14.62
N ARG A 26 2.74 10.98 13.58
CA ARG A 26 3.42 11.34 12.33
C ARG A 26 2.56 12.20 11.43
N ILE A 27 1.25 11.97 11.37
CA ILE A 27 0.33 12.83 10.63
C ILE A 27 0.38 14.27 11.19
N ASN A 28 0.43 14.44 12.50
CA ASN A 28 0.58 15.75 13.14
C ASN A 28 1.94 16.44 12.90
N LYS A 29 2.95 15.70 12.41
CA LYS A 29 4.23 16.29 11.97
C LYS A 29 4.20 16.77 10.51
N MET A 30 3.15 16.46 9.76
CA MET A 30 2.95 17.01 8.42
C MET A 30 2.58 18.48 8.49
N LYS A 31 2.76 19.22 7.39
CA LYS A 31 2.21 20.58 7.28
C LYS A 31 0.69 20.51 7.45
N LYS A 32 0.11 21.48 8.16
CA LYS A 32 -1.35 21.60 8.27
C LYS A 32 -1.92 21.83 6.86
N GLY A 33 -2.94 21.05 6.50
CA GLY A 33 -3.55 21.08 5.17
C GLY A 33 -2.77 20.33 4.09
N ALA A 34 -1.84 19.45 4.49
CA ALA A 34 -1.14 18.59 3.54
C ALA A 34 -2.06 17.52 2.93
N TYR A 35 -1.62 16.93 1.81
CA TYR A 35 -2.26 15.79 1.17
C TYR A 35 -1.47 14.51 1.40
N LEU A 36 -2.17 13.41 1.65
CA LEU A 36 -1.57 12.08 1.79
C LEU A 36 -2.20 11.10 0.81
N ILE A 37 -1.37 10.44 0.00
CA ILE A 37 -1.80 9.46 -1.01
C ILE A 37 -1.22 8.09 -0.66
N ASN A 38 -2.07 7.06 -0.62
CA ASN A 38 -1.64 5.69 -0.34
C ASN A 38 -2.21 4.71 -1.36
N THR A 39 -1.34 4.25 -2.27
CA THR A 39 -1.61 3.13 -3.19
C THR A 39 -0.67 1.95 -2.88
N ALA A 40 -0.08 1.93 -1.68
CA ALA A 40 0.80 0.87 -1.22
C ALA A 40 0.01 -0.20 -0.48
N ARG A 41 -0.28 -0.02 0.81
CA ARG A 41 -1.12 -0.91 1.63
C ARG A 41 -1.80 -0.12 2.73
N ALA A 42 -3.06 -0.44 3.03
CA ALA A 42 -3.86 0.34 3.98
C ALA A 42 -3.29 0.31 5.41
N LYS A 43 -2.80 -0.84 5.89
CA LYS A 43 -2.22 -0.97 7.24
C LYS A 43 -0.93 -0.16 7.45
N ILE A 44 -0.42 0.53 6.44
CA ILE A 44 0.66 1.50 6.64
C ILE A 44 0.13 2.75 7.34
N CYS A 45 -1.17 3.04 7.21
CA CYS A 45 -1.85 4.12 7.90
C CYS A 45 -2.72 3.58 9.04
N ASP A 46 -2.76 4.31 10.16
CA ASP A 46 -3.80 4.08 11.16
C ASP A 46 -5.14 4.60 10.63
N THR A 47 -6.14 3.71 10.54
CA THR A 47 -7.45 4.01 9.94
C THR A 47 -8.14 5.21 10.61
N GLN A 48 -8.11 5.29 11.93
CA GLN A 48 -8.81 6.33 12.70
C GLN A 48 -8.05 7.65 12.67
N ALA A 49 -6.71 7.60 12.72
CA ALA A 49 -5.87 8.79 12.64
C ALA A 49 -6.07 9.54 11.31
N ILE A 50 -6.23 8.81 10.19
CA ILE A 50 -6.53 9.43 8.89
C ILE A 50 -7.87 10.15 8.90
N ALA A 51 -8.94 9.50 9.37
CA ALA A 51 -10.27 10.11 9.41
C ALA A 51 -10.29 11.37 10.29
N LYS A 52 -9.72 11.27 11.50
CA LYS A 52 -9.57 12.40 12.44
C LYS A 52 -8.75 13.55 11.85
N ALA A 53 -7.67 13.25 11.12
CA ALA A 53 -6.83 14.28 10.51
C ALA A 53 -7.56 15.06 9.42
N LEU A 54 -8.48 14.42 8.69
CA LEU A 54 -9.33 15.09 7.71
C LEU A 54 -10.42 15.93 8.38
N GLU A 55 -11.05 15.41 9.44
CA GLU A 55 -12.05 16.14 10.23
C GLU A 55 -11.47 17.40 10.87
N THR A 56 -10.23 17.33 11.39
CA THR A 56 -9.55 18.46 12.03
C THR A 56 -8.88 19.43 11.05
N GLY A 57 -8.82 19.08 9.76
CA GLY A 57 -8.08 19.83 8.74
C GLY A 57 -6.55 19.77 8.88
N GLN A 58 -6.03 18.82 9.67
CA GLN A 58 -4.60 18.52 9.65
C GLN A 58 -4.19 18.01 8.25
N LEU A 59 -5.04 17.20 7.62
CA LEU A 59 -4.97 16.87 6.20
C LEU A 59 -6.09 17.60 5.44
N SER A 60 -5.77 18.11 4.26
CA SER A 60 -6.76 18.66 3.32
C SER A 60 -7.27 17.62 2.32
N GLY A 61 -6.67 16.43 2.29
CA GLY A 61 -7.18 15.32 1.50
C GLY A 61 -6.41 14.02 1.69
N TYR A 62 -7.13 12.92 1.53
CA TYR A 62 -6.57 11.57 1.49
C TYR A 62 -7.14 10.82 0.30
N ALA A 63 -6.28 10.16 -0.48
CA ALA A 63 -6.72 9.33 -1.59
C ALA A 63 -5.89 8.06 -1.69
N GLY A 64 -6.49 7.02 -2.25
CA GLY A 64 -5.88 5.71 -2.34
C GLY A 64 -6.86 4.66 -2.84
N ASP A 65 -6.33 3.50 -3.18
CA ASP A 65 -7.13 2.37 -3.63
C ASP A 65 -7.02 1.16 -2.68
N VAL A 66 -6.18 1.22 -1.65
CA VAL A 66 -5.92 0.11 -0.73
C VAL A 66 -6.76 0.19 0.54
N TRP A 67 -7.18 -0.97 1.05
CA TRP A 67 -8.07 -1.09 2.22
C TRP A 67 -7.61 -2.20 3.17
N TYR A 68 -8.05 -2.14 4.43
CA TYR A 68 -7.89 -3.24 5.38
C TYR A 68 -9.13 -3.40 6.27
N PRO A 69 -9.72 -4.61 6.36
CA PRO A 69 -9.46 -5.78 5.51
C PRO A 69 -9.90 -5.52 4.04
N GLN A 70 -9.60 -6.46 3.14
CA GLN A 70 -10.02 -6.41 1.74
C GLN A 70 -10.83 -7.68 1.41
N PRO A 71 -12.12 -7.57 1.01
CA PRO A 71 -12.86 -6.33 0.75
C PRO A 71 -13.15 -5.52 2.02
N ALA A 72 -13.14 -4.19 1.88
CA ALA A 72 -13.45 -3.31 3.00
C ALA A 72 -14.93 -3.45 3.40
N PRO A 73 -15.25 -3.55 4.71
CA PRO A 73 -16.62 -3.54 5.19
C PRO A 73 -17.44 -2.36 4.63
N LYS A 74 -18.75 -2.52 4.50
CA LYS A 74 -19.64 -1.51 3.92
C LYS A 74 -19.62 -0.19 4.71
N ASP A 75 -19.41 -0.28 6.01
CA ASP A 75 -19.35 0.81 7.00
C ASP A 75 -17.92 1.28 7.29
N HIS A 76 -16.92 0.85 6.50
CA HIS A 76 -15.54 1.28 6.69
C HIS A 76 -15.41 2.82 6.60
N ILE A 77 -14.87 3.46 7.64
CA ILE A 77 -14.86 4.93 7.80
C ILE A 77 -14.26 5.71 6.62
N TRP A 78 -13.24 5.16 5.95
CA TRP A 78 -12.65 5.80 4.76
C TRP A 78 -13.61 5.93 3.57
N ARG A 79 -14.77 5.25 3.58
CA ARG A 79 -15.80 5.41 2.54
C ARG A 79 -16.53 6.75 2.63
N THR A 80 -16.64 7.32 3.83
CA THR A 80 -17.50 8.48 4.10
C THR A 80 -16.79 9.64 4.81
N MET A 81 -15.53 9.46 5.22
CA MET A 81 -14.73 10.56 5.81
C MET A 81 -14.60 11.76 4.84
N PRO A 82 -14.50 13.00 5.34
CA PRO A 82 -14.48 14.19 4.49
C PRO A 82 -13.22 14.25 3.61
N TYR A 83 -13.33 14.89 2.45
CA TYR A 83 -12.21 15.16 1.53
C TYR A 83 -11.42 13.91 1.10
N ASN A 84 -12.09 12.75 1.02
CA ASN A 84 -11.48 11.52 0.53
C ASN A 84 -11.64 11.36 -1.00
N GLY A 85 -10.65 10.74 -1.63
CA GLY A 85 -10.65 10.34 -3.04
C GLY A 85 -10.43 8.84 -3.19
N MET A 86 -11.17 8.04 -2.42
CA MET A 86 -10.95 6.59 -2.36
C MET A 86 -11.58 5.85 -3.55
N THR A 87 -10.88 4.82 -4.03
CA THR A 87 -11.44 3.81 -4.93
C THR A 87 -11.28 2.41 -4.33
N PRO A 88 -12.02 1.39 -4.79
CA PRO A 88 -11.63 0.00 -4.54
C PRO A 88 -10.23 -0.29 -5.11
N HIS A 89 -9.58 -1.36 -4.63
CA HIS A 89 -8.21 -1.72 -5.01
C HIS A 89 -8.14 -2.21 -6.46
N THR A 90 -7.90 -1.28 -7.38
CA THR A 90 -7.99 -1.52 -8.82
C THR A 90 -6.76 -1.06 -9.60
N SER A 91 -5.84 -0.28 -9.01
CA SER A 91 -4.69 0.27 -9.72
C SER A 91 -3.82 -0.82 -10.36
N GLY A 92 -3.55 -1.90 -9.62
CA GLY A 92 -2.77 -3.05 -10.07
C GLY A 92 -3.50 -4.02 -11.00
N THR A 93 -4.81 -3.83 -11.24
CA THR A 93 -5.65 -4.77 -12.02
C THR A 93 -6.36 -4.12 -13.22
N THR A 94 -5.81 -3.04 -13.75
CA THR A 94 -6.20 -2.54 -15.09
C THR A 94 -6.01 -3.64 -16.14
N LEU A 95 -6.84 -3.68 -17.19
CA LEU A 95 -6.76 -4.72 -18.24
C LEU A 95 -5.33 -4.86 -18.81
N SER A 96 -4.62 -3.74 -18.98
CA SER A 96 -3.23 -3.72 -19.42
C SER A 96 -2.28 -4.40 -18.42
N ALA A 97 -2.48 -4.22 -17.11
CA ALA A 97 -1.69 -4.88 -16.08
C ALA A 97 -2.02 -6.38 -15.99
N GLN A 98 -3.29 -6.76 -16.17
CA GLN A 98 -3.72 -8.16 -16.14
C GLN A 98 -2.98 -9.02 -17.15
N ALA A 99 -2.80 -8.53 -18.37
CA ALA A 99 -2.03 -9.23 -19.39
C ALA A 99 -0.61 -9.57 -18.93
N ARG A 100 0.06 -8.64 -18.24
CA ARG A 100 1.45 -8.83 -17.78
C ARG A 100 1.54 -9.75 -16.57
N TYR A 101 0.75 -9.53 -15.52
CA TYR A 101 0.84 -10.40 -14.36
C TYR A 101 0.32 -11.81 -14.68
N ALA A 102 -0.64 -11.97 -15.59
CA ALA A 102 -1.09 -13.30 -16.03
C ALA A 102 0.02 -14.05 -16.76
N ALA A 103 0.75 -13.38 -17.66
CA ALA A 103 1.92 -13.94 -18.32
C ALA A 103 3.02 -14.32 -17.32
N GLY A 104 3.34 -13.44 -16.36
CA GLY A 104 4.33 -13.72 -15.31
C GLY A 104 3.93 -14.88 -14.39
N THR A 105 2.66 -14.96 -13.99
CA THR A 105 2.15 -16.10 -13.20
C THR A 105 2.32 -17.41 -13.97
N ARG A 106 1.98 -17.42 -15.26
CA ARG A 106 2.18 -18.60 -16.11
C ARG A 106 3.67 -18.96 -16.23
N GLU A 107 4.54 -17.98 -16.44
CA GLU A 107 5.99 -18.20 -16.52
C GLU A 107 6.54 -18.86 -15.24
N ILE A 108 6.12 -18.38 -14.07
CA ILE A 108 6.51 -18.97 -12.77
C ILE A 108 6.10 -20.45 -12.70
N LEU A 109 4.87 -20.77 -13.13
CA LEU A 109 4.38 -22.15 -13.16
C LEU A 109 5.17 -23.02 -14.16
N GLU A 110 5.52 -22.50 -15.34
CA GLU A 110 6.34 -23.20 -16.32
C GLU A 110 7.74 -23.50 -15.76
N CYS A 111 8.38 -22.55 -15.06
CA CYS A 111 9.63 -22.80 -14.35
C CYS A 111 9.46 -23.87 -13.27
N PHE A 112 8.46 -23.71 -12.40
CA PHE A 112 8.20 -24.62 -11.29
C PHE A 112 7.99 -26.07 -11.75
N PHE A 113 7.11 -26.31 -12.71
CA PHE A 113 6.79 -27.67 -13.18
C PHE A 113 7.89 -28.30 -14.02
N SER A 114 8.74 -27.50 -14.67
CA SER A 114 9.90 -28.01 -15.42
C SER A 114 11.17 -28.15 -14.57
N GLY A 115 11.11 -27.81 -13.28
CA GLY A 115 12.26 -27.80 -12.39
C GLY A 115 13.31 -26.74 -12.75
N LYS A 116 12.94 -25.74 -13.55
CA LYS A 116 13.81 -24.59 -13.85
C LYS A 116 13.72 -23.56 -12.74
N GLU A 117 14.80 -22.83 -12.55
CA GLU A 117 14.88 -21.73 -11.60
C GLU A 117 13.87 -20.63 -11.96
N ILE A 118 13.12 -20.14 -10.97
CA ILE A 118 12.27 -18.95 -11.13
C ILE A 118 13.21 -17.73 -11.10
N ARG A 119 12.88 -16.68 -11.84
CA ARG A 119 13.70 -15.45 -11.84
C ARG A 119 13.86 -14.89 -10.43
N ASP A 120 15.07 -14.42 -10.13
CA ASP A 120 15.41 -13.94 -8.79
C ASP A 120 14.51 -12.76 -8.37
N GLU A 121 14.20 -11.86 -9.30
CA GLU A 121 13.34 -10.71 -9.06
C GLU A 121 11.88 -11.06 -8.71
N TYR A 122 11.46 -12.32 -8.86
CA TYR A 122 10.12 -12.79 -8.48
C TYR A 122 10.08 -13.46 -7.11
N TYR A 123 11.24 -13.78 -6.51
CA TYR A 123 11.26 -14.37 -5.19
C TYR A 123 10.95 -13.34 -4.10
N ILE A 124 10.15 -13.80 -3.14
CA ILE A 124 9.95 -13.15 -1.84
C ILE A 124 10.54 -14.03 -0.73
N VAL A 125 10.24 -15.33 -0.76
CA VAL A 125 10.79 -16.36 0.13
C VAL A 125 11.22 -17.56 -0.71
N LYS A 126 12.40 -18.10 -0.42
CA LYS A 126 12.91 -19.35 -1.01
C LYS A 126 13.62 -20.14 0.09
N ASN A 127 13.35 -21.44 0.20
CA ASN A 127 14.02 -22.35 1.14
C ASN A 127 13.97 -21.90 2.62
N GLY A 128 12.85 -21.27 3.03
CA GLY A 128 12.64 -20.84 4.41
C GLY A 128 13.21 -19.47 4.77
N GLU A 129 13.85 -18.79 3.82
CA GLU A 129 14.44 -17.46 4.02
C GLU A 129 13.92 -16.45 3.00
N LEU A 130 14.01 -15.16 3.33
CA LEU A 130 13.79 -14.09 2.35
C LEU A 130 14.82 -14.23 1.22
N ALA A 131 14.36 -14.09 -0.03
CA ALA A 131 15.21 -14.22 -1.21
C ALA A 131 14.80 -13.19 -2.27
N GLY A 132 15.68 -12.94 -3.25
CA GLY A 132 15.43 -11.99 -4.33
C GLY A 132 14.96 -10.62 -3.84
N VAL A 133 13.86 -10.13 -4.42
CA VAL A 133 13.23 -8.86 -4.04
C VAL A 133 12.74 -8.87 -2.59
N GLY A 134 12.34 -10.03 -2.07
CA GLY A 134 11.95 -10.23 -0.67
C GLY A 134 13.03 -9.80 0.31
N ALA A 135 14.27 -10.28 0.10
CA ALA A 135 15.41 -9.97 0.98
C ALA A 135 15.79 -8.49 0.96
N HIS A 136 15.54 -7.80 -0.15
CA HIS A 136 15.81 -6.35 -0.27
C HIS A 136 14.72 -5.48 0.37
N SER A 137 13.46 -5.93 0.30
CA SER A 137 12.30 -5.06 0.52
C SER A 137 11.50 -5.38 1.79
N TYR A 138 11.65 -6.57 2.35
CA TYR A 138 10.87 -7.06 3.49
C TYR A 138 11.76 -7.42 4.68
N LYS A 139 11.12 -7.53 5.84
CA LYS A 139 11.74 -7.90 7.13
C LYS A 139 10.79 -8.76 7.95
#